data_AF-X0WU16-F1
#
_entry.id   AF-X0WU16-F1
#
_cell.length_a   1.000
_cell.length_b   1.000
_cell.length_c   1.000
_cell.angle_alpha   90.00
_cell.angle_beta   90.00
_cell.angle_gamma   90.00
#
_symmetry.space_group_name_H-M   'P 1'
#
loop_
_entity.id
_entity.type
_entity.pdbx_description
1 polymer ?
#
loop_
_entity_poly.entity_id
_entity_poly.type
_entity_poly.pdbx_seq_one_letter_code
_entity_poly.pdbx_strand_id
1 'polypeptide(L)'
;NLKYQSGDISAYGDKWRQKGIGFRRFFGQEGLGNPAKETEKMVANLAGYIREHAPEVEEVPIGAMIVFTSKDIKNLEVKESSIPAMHFSKVKGFLRQKGVSKSLPASEYEALLHAFDAAASDIIEVQA
;
A
#
# COMPACT_ATOMS: atom_id res chain seq x y z
N ASN A 1 3.66 0.67 12.33
CA ASN A 1 3.29 -0.68 12.79
C ASN A 1 3.61 -1.71 11.71
N LEU A 2 4.64 -2.53 11.91
CA LEU A 2 4.93 -3.68 11.05
C LEU A 2 4.00 -4.82 11.46
N LYS A 3 3.05 -5.19 10.61
CA LYS A 3 2.13 -6.30 10.86
C LYS A 3 2.84 -7.64 10.70
N TYR A 4 2.43 -8.60 11.51
CA TYR A 4 3.00 -9.94 11.47
C TYR A 4 2.51 -10.73 10.24
N GLN A 5 3.41 -10.98 9.30
CA GLN A 5 3.14 -11.64 8.03
C GLN A 5 3.82 -13.01 7.99
N SER A 6 3.16 -14.06 8.45
CA SER A 6 3.69 -15.43 8.39
C SER A 6 2.61 -16.47 8.17
N GLY A 7 3.05 -17.70 7.86
CA GLY A 7 2.16 -18.83 7.62
C GLY A 7 1.49 -18.75 6.25
N ASP A 8 0.26 -19.23 6.16
CA ASP A 8 -0.51 -19.25 4.91
C ASP A 8 -1.46 -18.05 4.88
N ILE A 9 -1.30 -17.19 3.89
CA ILE A 9 -2.14 -16.01 3.68
C ILE A 9 -2.97 -16.23 2.42
N SER A 10 -4.27 -16.01 2.52
CA SER A 10 -5.15 -16.08 1.36
C SER A 10 -6.22 -14.99 1.33
N ALA A 11 -6.67 -14.68 0.13
CA ALA A 11 -7.78 -13.77 -0.15
C ALA A 11 -8.63 -14.30 -1.30
N TYR A 12 -9.95 -14.25 -1.13
CA TYR A 12 -10.94 -14.43 -2.19
C TYR A 12 -11.85 -13.21 -2.20
N GLY A 13 -11.72 -12.36 -3.23
CA GLY A 13 -12.13 -10.97 -3.11
C GLY A 13 -11.36 -10.28 -1.98
N ASP A 14 -12.05 -9.41 -1.23
CA ASP A 14 -11.46 -8.71 -0.09
C ASP A 14 -11.68 -9.42 1.25
N LYS A 15 -11.90 -10.74 1.20
CA LYS A 15 -11.99 -11.60 2.40
C LYS A 15 -10.63 -12.23 2.68
N TRP A 16 -9.88 -11.57 3.57
CA TRP A 16 -8.53 -11.97 3.95
C TRP A 16 -8.51 -12.98 5.10
N ARG A 17 -7.63 -13.98 4.99
CA ARG A 17 -7.39 -14.98 6.02
C ARG A 17 -5.89 -15.24 6.17
N GLN A 18 -5.49 -15.49 7.41
CA GLN A 18 -4.13 -15.91 7.75
C GLN A 18 -4.22 -17.15 8.64
N LYS A 19 -3.58 -18.25 8.22
CA LYS A 19 -3.47 -19.51 8.96
C LYS A 19 -2.02 -19.74 9.40
N GLY A 20 -1.82 -20.64 10.37
CA GLY A 20 -0.49 -20.95 10.91
C GLY A 20 -0.01 -20.02 12.02
N ILE A 21 -0.85 -19.07 12.46
CA ILE A 21 -0.60 -18.17 13.60
C ILE A 21 -1.06 -18.73 14.96
N GLY A 22 -1.83 -19.83 14.98
CA GLY A 22 -2.16 -20.62 16.18
C GLY A 22 -2.60 -19.80 17.42
N PHE A 23 -2.16 -20.23 18.61
CA PHE A 23 -2.43 -19.53 19.87
C PHE A 23 -1.71 -18.17 19.99
N ARG A 24 -0.77 -17.84 19.09
CA ARG A 24 0.02 -16.59 19.18
C ARG A 24 -0.85 -15.33 19.05
N ARG A 25 -2.00 -15.45 18.38
CA ARG A 25 -3.01 -14.37 18.32
C ARG A 25 -3.59 -14.01 19.70
N PHE A 26 -3.58 -14.93 20.67
CA PHE A 26 -4.00 -14.67 22.06
C PHE A 26 -2.89 -14.01 22.91
N PHE A 27 -1.64 -14.03 22.43
CA PHE A 27 -0.49 -13.41 23.10
C PHE A 27 -0.13 -12.03 22.52
N GLY A 28 -1.12 -11.33 21.95
CA GLY A 28 -0.94 -9.96 21.47
C GLY A 28 -0.29 -9.81 20.10
N GLN A 29 -0.04 -10.89 19.33
CA GLN A 29 0.31 -10.74 17.92
C GLN A 29 -0.91 -10.28 17.12
N GLU A 30 -0.83 -9.06 16.60
CA GLU A 30 -1.81 -8.51 15.66
C GLU A 30 -1.82 -9.34 14.38
N GLY A 31 -3.00 -9.86 14.01
CA GLY A 31 -3.18 -10.59 12.75
C GLY A 31 -3.12 -9.65 11.55
N LEU A 32 -3.09 -10.23 10.35
CA LEU A 32 -2.99 -9.48 9.09
C LEU A 32 -4.05 -8.37 8.92
N GLY A 33 -5.27 -8.56 9.44
CA GLY A 33 -6.39 -7.63 9.26
C GLY A 33 -7.03 -7.75 7.88
N ASN A 34 -7.44 -6.61 7.29
CA ASN A 34 -7.94 -6.55 5.91
C ASN A 34 -7.10 -5.54 5.11
N PRO A 35 -6.00 -6.00 4.49
CA PRO A 35 -5.12 -5.15 3.70
C PRO A 35 -5.84 -4.33 2.63
N ALA A 36 -6.82 -4.89 1.92
CA ALA A 36 -7.56 -4.16 0.89
C ALA A 36 -8.30 -2.94 1.47
N LYS A 37 -9.11 -3.15 2.52
CA LYS A 37 -9.84 -2.05 3.18
C LYS A 37 -8.92 -1.00 3.80
N GLU A 38 -7.76 -1.41 4.30
CA GLU A 38 -6.79 -0.48 4.86
C GLU A 38 -6.15 0.36 3.75
N THR A 39 -5.79 -0.25 2.63
CA THR A 39 -5.24 0.46 1.48
C THR A 39 -6.28 1.41 0.87
N GLU A 40 -7.56 1.05 0.78
CA GLU A 40 -8.63 1.97 0.37
C GLU A 40 -8.67 3.23 1.24
N LYS A 41 -8.55 3.07 2.57
CA LYS A 41 -8.48 4.21 3.49
C LYS A 41 -7.22 5.04 3.27
N MET A 42 -6.07 4.42 3.03
CA MET A 42 -4.83 5.14 2.72
C MET A 42 -4.96 5.96 1.43
N VAL A 43 -5.57 5.39 0.38
CA VAL A 43 -5.85 6.09 -0.87
C VAL A 43 -6.79 7.27 -0.63
N ALA A 44 -7.88 7.06 0.12
CA ALA A 44 -8.83 8.13 0.44
C ALA A 44 -8.18 9.26 1.25
N ASN A 45 -7.33 8.93 2.21
CA ASN A 45 -6.58 9.92 2.99
C ASN A 45 -5.60 10.71 2.13
N LEU A 46 -4.85 10.03 1.24
CA LEU A 46 -3.93 10.70 0.32
C LEU A 46 -4.67 11.62 -0.66
N ALA A 47 -5.78 11.15 -1.22
CA ALA A 47 -6.64 11.97 -2.08
C ALA A 47 -7.25 13.17 -1.32
N GLY A 48 -7.58 13.00 -0.04
CA GLY A 48 -7.99 14.10 0.85
C GLY A 48 -6.89 15.14 1.02
N TYR A 49 -5.68 14.68 1.36
CA TYR A 49 -4.51 15.53 1.54
C TYR A 49 -4.20 16.36 0.28
N ILE A 50 -4.17 15.70 -0.89
CA ILE A 50 -3.92 16.37 -2.18
C ILE A 50 -4.96 17.45 -2.45
N ARG A 51 -6.26 17.17 -2.26
CA ARG A 51 -7.32 18.17 -2.47
C ARG A 51 -7.21 19.38 -1.56
N GLU A 52 -6.67 19.22 -0.36
CA GLU A 52 -6.49 20.29 0.61
C GLU A 52 -5.24 21.13 0.33
N HIS A 53 -4.14 20.49 -0.09
CA HIS A 53 -2.82 21.13 -0.18
C HIS A 53 -2.34 21.42 -1.61
N ALA A 54 -2.99 20.85 -2.63
CA ALA A 54 -2.76 21.10 -4.05
C ALA A 54 -4.11 21.15 -4.81
N PRO A 55 -5.02 22.08 -4.45
CA PRO A 55 -6.37 22.16 -5.01
C PRO A 55 -6.41 22.42 -6.53
N GLU A 56 -5.33 22.94 -7.10
CA GLU A 56 -5.14 23.11 -8.55
C GLU A 56 -5.00 21.79 -9.31
N VAL A 57 -4.78 20.67 -8.62
CA VAL A 57 -4.71 19.34 -9.21
C VAL A 57 -6.09 18.69 -9.16
N GLU A 58 -6.80 18.69 -10.29
CA GLU A 58 -8.20 18.23 -10.36
C GLU A 58 -8.38 16.74 -10.02
N GLU A 59 -7.56 15.85 -10.60
CA GLU A 59 -7.62 14.41 -10.33
C GLU A 59 -6.24 13.74 -10.50
N VAL A 60 -5.67 13.24 -9.41
CA VAL A 60 -4.43 12.44 -9.46
C VAL A 60 -4.77 10.96 -9.53
N PRO A 61 -4.32 10.22 -10.56
CA PRO A 61 -4.47 8.77 -10.58
C PRO A 61 -3.58 8.13 -9.49
N ILE A 62 -4.19 7.69 -8.38
CA ILE A 62 -3.51 7.00 -7.30
C ILE A 62 -3.51 5.49 -7.56
N GLY A 63 -2.34 4.94 -7.91
CA GLY A 63 -2.13 3.51 -8.02
C GLY A 63 -1.85 2.86 -6.66
N ALA A 64 -2.66 1.87 -6.28
CA ALA A 64 -2.48 1.12 -5.03
C ALA A 64 -2.05 -0.33 -5.28
N MET A 65 -1.17 -0.85 -4.41
CA MET A 65 -0.84 -2.27 -4.33
C MET A 65 -0.51 -2.68 -2.90
N ILE A 66 -0.83 -3.92 -2.55
CA ILE A 66 -0.46 -4.52 -1.26
C ILE A 66 0.79 -5.36 -1.47
N VAL A 67 1.87 -5.00 -0.78
CA VAL A 67 3.15 -5.71 -0.88
C VAL A 67 3.47 -6.43 0.41
N PHE A 68 3.58 -7.75 0.34
CA PHE A 68 4.08 -8.58 1.42
C PHE A 68 5.60 -8.68 1.33
N THR A 69 6.29 -8.33 2.41
CA THR A 69 7.78 -8.26 2.46
C THR A 69 8.41 -9.37 3.29
N SER A 70 7.62 -10.05 4.13
CA SER A 70 8.11 -11.13 4.99
C SER A 70 8.50 -12.37 4.21
N LYS A 71 9.65 -12.96 4.58
CA LYS A 71 10.11 -14.26 4.08
C LYS A 71 9.40 -15.44 4.73
N ASP A 72 8.69 -15.22 5.84
CA ASP A 72 8.04 -16.28 6.63
C ASP A 72 6.65 -16.67 6.12
N ILE A 73 6.24 -16.10 4.98
CA ILE A 73 5.00 -16.47 4.29
C ILE A 73 5.26 -17.78 3.55
N LYS A 74 4.60 -18.84 4.00
CA LYS A 74 4.71 -20.17 3.40
C LYS A 74 3.96 -20.24 2.07
N ASN A 75 2.74 -19.72 2.06
CA ASN A 75 1.89 -19.65 0.88
C ASN A 75 1.14 -18.31 0.85
N LEU A 76 1.08 -17.70 -0.34
CA LEU A 76 0.29 -16.51 -0.60
C LEU A 76 -0.65 -16.80 -1.77
N GLU A 77 -1.95 -16.94 -1.48
CA GLU A 77 -2.97 -17.22 -2.49
C GLU A 77 -3.99 -16.08 -2.53
N VAL A 78 -3.83 -15.18 -3.52
CA VAL A 78 -4.72 -14.03 -3.70
C VAL A 78 -5.51 -14.22 -4.99
N LYS A 79 -6.84 -14.28 -4.87
CA LYS A 79 -7.77 -14.40 -5.99
C LYS A 79 -8.80 -13.27 -5.91
N GLU A 80 -9.00 -12.56 -7.01
CA GLU A 80 -10.07 -11.57 -7.18
C GLU A 80 -10.05 -10.40 -6.17
N SER A 81 -8.92 -10.15 -5.49
CA SER A 81 -8.74 -8.98 -4.62
C SER A 81 -8.90 -7.69 -5.43
N SER A 82 -9.65 -6.72 -4.90
CA SER A 82 -9.89 -5.43 -5.56
C SER A 82 -8.59 -4.65 -5.77
N ILE A 83 -7.67 -4.77 -4.81
CA ILE A 83 -6.33 -4.20 -4.86
C ILE A 83 -5.32 -5.32 -5.17
N PRO A 84 -4.43 -5.15 -6.16
CA PRO A 84 -3.43 -6.15 -6.48
C PRO A 84 -2.51 -6.38 -5.29
N ALA A 85 -2.39 -7.63 -4.89
CA ALA A 85 -1.58 -8.02 -3.74
C ALA A 85 -0.61 -9.13 -4.10
N MET A 86 0.64 -8.96 -3.69
CA MET A 86 1.71 -9.90 -4.04
C MET A 86 2.87 -9.83 -3.04
N HIS A 87 3.72 -10.84 -3.09
CA HIS A 87 5.01 -10.78 -2.41
C HIS A 87 5.98 -9.86 -3.15
N PHE A 88 6.90 -9.20 -2.42
CA PHE A 88 7.83 -8.20 -2.97
C PHE A 88 8.61 -8.71 -4.20
N SER A 89 8.93 -9.99 -4.23
CA SER A 89 9.64 -10.63 -5.34
C SER A 89 8.90 -10.57 -6.69
N LYS A 90 7.59 -10.30 -6.69
CA LYS A 90 6.75 -10.20 -7.90
C LYS A 90 6.50 -8.76 -8.36
N VAL A 91 6.81 -7.75 -7.53
CA VAL A 91 6.51 -6.34 -7.81
C VAL A 91 7.14 -5.86 -9.11
N LYS A 92 8.43 -6.15 -9.33
CA LYS A 92 9.12 -5.76 -10.58
C LYS A 92 8.44 -6.32 -11.83
N GLY A 93 8.01 -7.58 -11.77
CA GLY A 93 7.30 -8.21 -12.89
C GLY A 93 5.93 -7.58 -13.13
N PHE A 94 5.19 -7.32 -12.06
CA PHE A 94 3.89 -6.66 -12.11
C PHE A 94 3.97 -5.25 -12.71
N LEU A 95 4.91 -4.41 -12.24
CA LEU A 95 5.10 -3.05 -12.74
C LEU A 95 5.45 -3.03 -14.23
N ARG A 96 6.27 -3.98 -14.70
CA ARG A 96 6.57 -4.12 -16.14
C ARG A 96 5.35 -4.48 -16.97
N GLN A 97 4.45 -5.32 -16.46
CA GLN A 97 3.23 -5.72 -17.15
C GLN A 97 2.18 -4.61 -17.19
N LYS A 98 2.10 -3.78 -16.15
CA LYS A 98 1.18 -2.63 -16.10
C LYS A 98 1.56 -1.54 -17.11
N GLY A 99 2.81 -1.51 -17.57
CA GLY A 99 3.32 -0.49 -18.49
C GLY A 99 3.54 0.86 -17.79
N VAL A 100 4.08 1.82 -18.54
CA VAL A 100 4.23 3.20 -18.08
C VAL A 100 2.88 3.89 -18.27
N SER A 101 2.24 4.31 -17.18
CA SER A 101 1.06 5.19 -17.26
C SER A 101 1.47 6.53 -17.86
N LYS A 102 0.51 7.30 -18.40
CA LYS A 102 0.79 8.68 -18.83
C LYS A 102 1.47 9.43 -17.68
N SER A 103 2.57 10.12 -18.00
CA SER A 103 3.22 11.02 -17.06
C SER A 103 2.25 12.12 -16.67
N LEU A 104 2.31 12.55 -15.41
CA LEU A 104 1.58 13.72 -14.94
C LEU A 104 2.04 14.96 -15.73
N PRO A 105 1.13 15.90 -16.06
CA PRO A 105 1.51 17.23 -16.54
C PRO A 105 2.51 17.86 -15.57
N ALA A 106 3.49 18.59 -16.11
CA ALA A 106 4.55 19.19 -15.30
C ALA A 106 4.00 20.09 -14.18
N SER A 107 2.94 20.87 -14.47
CA SER A 107 2.29 21.73 -13.49
C SER A 107 1.68 20.95 -12.32
N GLU A 108 1.02 19.82 -12.60
CA GLU A 108 0.44 18.96 -11.55
C GLU A 108 1.54 18.28 -10.73
N TYR A 109 2.61 17.85 -11.39
CA TYR A 109 3.75 17.26 -10.70
C TYR A 109 4.43 18.24 -9.74
N GLU A 110 4.68 19.48 -10.18
CA GLU A 110 5.28 20.53 -9.34
C GLU A 110 4.37 20.93 -8.16
N ALA A 111 3.05 21.02 -8.40
CA ALA A 111 2.07 21.27 -7.34
C ALA A 111 2.10 20.18 -6.25
N LEU A 112 2.14 18.91 -6.66
CA LEU A 112 2.25 17.78 -5.74
C LEU A 112 3.56 17.78 -4.97
N LEU A 113 4.68 18.04 -5.66
CA LEU A 113 5.99 18.14 -5.00
C LEU A 113 5.97 19.22 -3.92
N HIS A 114 5.53 20.43 -4.25
CA HIS A 114 5.45 21.53 -3.30
C HIS A 114 4.56 21.19 -2.09
N ALA A 115 3.39 20.57 -2.33
CA ALA A 115 2.50 20.15 -1.26
C ALA A 115 3.11 19.08 -0.33
N PHE A 116 3.90 18.14 -0.86
CA PHE A 116 4.56 17.12 -0.04
C PHE A 116 5.80 17.64 0.67
N ASP A 117 6.61 18.49 0.02
CA ASP A 117 7.79 19.13 0.61
C ASP A 117 7.39 20.04 1.78
N ALA A 118 6.28 20.78 1.64
CA ALA A 118 5.73 21.60 2.72
C ALA A 118 5.41 20.74 3.97
N ALA A 119 4.79 19.57 3.82
CA ALA A 119 4.53 18.67 4.95
C ALA A 119 5.77 17.96 5.50
N ALA A 120 6.79 17.72 4.66
CA ALA A 120 8.03 17.08 5.07
C ALA A 120 9.00 18.05 5.76
N SER A 121 8.82 19.36 5.61
CA SER A 121 9.74 20.40 6.12
C SER A 121 9.98 20.36 7.64
N ASP A 122 9.05 19.78 8.41
CA ASP A 122 9.16 19.60 9.86
C ASP A 122 9.84 18.28 10.29
N ILE A 123 10.20 17.42 9.33
CA ILE A 123 10.83 16.11 9.59
C ILE A 123 12.35 16.25 9.48
N ILE A 124 13.04 16.28 10.62
CA ILE A 124 14.51 16.27 10.70
C ILE A 124 15.05 15.05 9.94
N GLU A 125 15.99 15.27 9.02
CA GLU A 125 16.72 14.20 8.34
C GLU A 125 17.31 13.23 9.37
N VAL A 126 16.84 11.97 9.35
CA VAL A 126 17.50 10.89 10.07
C VAL A 126 18.78 10.56 9.31
N GLN A 127 19.92 11.02 9.81
CA GLN A 127 21.23 10.63 9.30
C GLN A 127 21.33 9.10 9.31
N ALA A 128 21.54 8.52 8.13
CA ALA A 128 21.75 7.09 7.91
C ALA A 128 23.17 6.65 8.28
#